data_AF-A0A1Y5SWX6-F1
#
_entry.id   AF-A0A1Y5SWX6-F1
#
_cell.length_a   1.000
_cell.length_b   1.000
_cell.length_c   1.000
_cell.angle_alpha   90.00
_cell.angle_beta   90.00
_cell.angle_gamma   90.00
#
_symmetry.space_group_name_H-M   'P 1'
#
loop_
_entity.id
_entity.type
_entity.pdbx_description
1 polymer ?
#
loop_
_entity_poly.entity_id
_entity_poly.type
_entity_poly.pdbx_seq_one_letter_code
_entity_poly.pdbx_strand_id
1 'polypeptide(L)'
;MTGALTESELMTIGRVLNVCGLSPVEMRIVNALLCHPYPLGRRELMRIIHAGEAAGGAVDDGTIYVHVWRIRQKTAWAGIRLICEYTRGYALDYRAGRSGWLKTA
;
A
#
# COMPACT_ATOMS: atom_id res chain seq x y z
N MET A 1 -6.96 -13.94 9.25
CA MET A 1 -8.10 -14.15 8.35
C MET A 1 -8.08 -13.04 7.31
N THR A 2 -7.56 -13.30 6.12
CA THR A 2 -7.68 -12.43 4.95
C THR A 2 -9.00 -12.78 4.26
N GLY A 3 -10.10 -12.18 4.71
CA GLY A 3 -11.35 -12.21 3.93
C GLY A 3 -11.12 -11.45 2.63
N ALA A 4 -11.67 -11.94 1.52
CA ALA A 4 -11.67 -11.19 0.27
C ALA A 4 -12.34 -9.83 0.50
N LEU A 5 -11.76 -8.75 -0.03
CA LEU A 5 -12.37 -7.43 0.05
C LEU A 5 -13.71 -7.43 -0.68
N THR A 6 -14.72 -6.85 -0.05
CA THR A 6 -16.01 -6.60 -0.69
C THR A 6 -15.87 -5.51 -1.75
N GLU A 7 -16.80 -5.48 -2.70
CA GLU A 7 -16.88 -4.42 -3.72
C GLU A 7 -16.94 -3.02 -3.10
N SER A 8 -17.68 -2.87 -1.99
CA SER A 8 -17.80 -1.60 -1.27
C SER A 8 -16.46 -1.11 -0.67
N GLU A 9 -15.62 -2.04 -0.21
CA GLU A 9 -14.30 -1.73 0.33
C GLU A 9 -13.33 -1.35 -0.79
N LEU A 10 -13.38 -2.05 -1.92
CA LEU A 10 -12.60 -1.70 -3.11
C LEU A 10 -12.97 -0.31 -3.64
N MET A 11 -14.26 0.03 -3.68
CA MET A 11 -14.70 1.39 -4.06
C MET A 11 -14.19 2.45 -3.08
N THR A 12 -14.22 2.16 -1.78
CA THR A 12 -13.72 3.08 -0.75
C THR A 12 -12.22 3.29 -0.87
N ILE A 13 -11.45 2.21 -1.04
CA ILE A 13 -10.02 2.25 -1.29
C ILE A 13 -9.74 3.08 -2.55
N GLY A 14 -10.42 2.80 -3.66
CA GLY A 14 -10.26 3.56 -4.91
C GLY A 14 -10.48 5.06 -4.74
N ARG A 15 -11.53 5.47 -4.02
CA ARG A 15 -11.78 6.90 -3.71
C ARG A 15 -10.68 7.53 -2.86
N VAL A 16 -10.22 6.81 -1.83
CA VAL A 16 -9.15 7.30 -0.95
C VAL A 16 -7.84 7.45 -1.72
N LEU A 17 -7.45 6.45 -2.49
CA LEU A 17 -6.22 6.49 -3.29
C LEU A 17 -6.24 7.65 -4.31
N ASN A 18 -7.41 7.99 -4.85
CA ASN A 18 -7.58 9.12 -5.76
C ASN A 18 -7.32 10.49 -5.11
N VAL A 19 -7.54 10.63 -3.79
CA VAL A 19 -7.34 11.90 -3.06
C VAL A 19 -6.05 11.95 -2.24
N CYS A 20 -5.42 10.80 -1.98
CA CYS A 20 -4.18 10.71 -1.19
C CYS A 20 -2.93 11.28 -1.87
N GLY A 21 -2.98 11.61 -3.17
CA GLY A 21 -1.83 12.13 -3.91
C GLY A 21 -0.65 11.15 -3.91
N LEU A 22 -0.90 9.89 -4.29
CA LEU A 22 0.17 8.88 -4.40
C LEU A 22 1.08 9.16 -5.59
N SER A 23 2.38 8.97 -5.40
CA SER A 23 3.33 8.96 -6.53
C SER A 23 3.09 7.75 -7.43
N PRO A 24 3.61 7.75 -8.68
CA PRO A 24 3.50 6.59 -9.56
C PRO A 24 4.04 5.29 -8.94
N VAL A 25 5.14 5.37 -8.19
CA VAL A 25 5.73 4.22 -7.48
C VAL A 25 4.81 3.76 -6.33
N GLU A 26 4.28 4.70 -5.56
CA GLU A 26 3.36 4.38 -4.46
C GLU A 26 2.07 3.71 -4.96
N MET A 27 1.51 4.22 -6.06
CA MET A 27 0.33 3.62 -6.70
C MET A 27 0.62 2.20 -7.20
N ARG A 28 1.81 1.94 -7.77
CA ARG A 28 2.22 0.60 -8.19
C ARG A 28 2.37 -0.36 -7.02
N ILE A 29 2.92 0.08 -5.91
CA ILE A 29 3.00 -0.74 -4.68
C ILE A 29 1.59 -1.13 -4.23
N VAL A 30 0.67 -0.16 -4.16
CA VAL A 30 -0.71 -0.45 -3.75
C VAL A 30 -1.40 -1.41 -4.73
N ASN A 31 -1.24 -1.20 -6.04
CA ASN A 31 -1.79 -2.09 -7.06
C ASN A 31 -1.19 -3.50 -6.97
N ALA A 32 0.12 -3.63 -6.72
CA ALA A 32 0.75 -4.91 -6.50
C ALA A 32 0.11 -5.62 -5.30
N LEU A 33 -0.08 -4.93 -4.18
CA LEU A 33 -0.71 -5.52 -3.00
C LEU A 33 -2.20 -5.83 -3.19
N LEU A 34 -2.92 -5.07 -4.02
CA LEU A 34 -4.32 -5.35 -4.37
C LEU A 34 -4.46 -6.62 -5.24
N CYS A 35 -3.52 -6.84 -6.16
CA CYS A 35 -3.54 -7.99 -7.07
C CYS A 35 -3.04 -9.30 -6.44
N HIS A 36 -2.41 -9.25 -5.26
CA HIS A 36 -1.79 -10.42 -4.64
C HIS A 36 -2.43 -10.72 -3.27
N PRO A 37 -3.08 -11.89 -3.10
CA PRO A 37 -3.77 -12.24 -1.86
C PRO A 37 -2.82 -12.65 -0.72
N TYR A 38 -1.51 -12.60 -0.95
CA TYR A 38 -0.46 -13.01 -0.01
C TYR A 38 0.56 -11.89 0.20
N PRO A 39 1.29 -11.89 1.33
CA PRO A 39 2.34 -10.92 1.58
C PRO A 39 3.42 -10.99 0.49
N LEU A 40 3.74 -9.84 -0.11
CA LEU A 40 4.82 -9.69 -1.08
C LEU A 40 6.10 -9.27 -0.38
N GLY A 41 7.18 -10.02 -0.60
CA GLY A 41 8.50 -9.64 -0.15
C GLY A 41 9.00 -8.39 -0.89
N ARG A 42 9.99 -7.71 -0.29
CA ARG A 42 10.62 -6.52 -0.90
C ARG A 42 11.12 -6.78 -2.33
N ARG A 43 11.79 -7.91 -2.55
CA ARG A 43 12.31 -8.30 -3.87
C ARG A 43 11.21 -8.55 -4.89
N GLU A 44 10.05 -9.05 -4.47
CA GLU A 44 8.90 -9.28 -5.35
C GLU A 44 8.26 -7.96 -5.74
N LEU A 45 8.04 -7.07 -4.77
CA LEU A 45 7.56 -5.70 -5.04
C LEU A 45 8.48 -4.96 -6.00
N MET A 46 9.80 -5.01 -5.81
CA MET A 46 10.76 -4.39 -6.74
C MET A 46 10.60 -4.92 -8.16
N ARG A 47 10.54 -6.24 -8.34
CA ARG A 47 10.34 -6.84 -9.67
C ARG A 47 9.05 -6.36 -10.33
N ILE A 48 7.95 -6.30 -9.57
CA ILE A 48 6.65 -5.84 -10.09
C ILE A 48 6.70 -4.36 -10.48
N ILE A 49 7.30 -3.52 -9.64
CA ILE A 49 7.42 -2.08 -9.90
C ILE A 49 8.27 -1.82 -11.13
N HIS A 50 9.44 -2.49 -11.25
CA HIS A 50 10.34 -2.35 -12.40
C HIS A 50 9.75 -2.93 -13.68
N ALA A 51 9.01 -4.04 -13.62
CA ALA A 51 8.36 -4.63 -14.79
C ALA A 51 7.33 -3.67 -15.43
N GLY A 52 6.75 -2.76 -14.66
CA GLY A 52 5.84 -1.75 -15.18
C GLY A 52 6.54 -0.50 -15.75
N GLU A 53 7.85 -0.33 -15.58
CA GLU A 53 8.57 0.87 -16.08
C GLU A 53 9.03 0.67 -17.52
N ALA A 54 8.56 1.54 -18.42
CA ALA A 54 9.03 1.56 -19.80
C ALA A 54 10.44 2.17 -19.95
N ALA A 55 10.96 2.89 -18.94
CA ALA A 55 12.33 3.39 -18.87
C ALA A 55 12.59 4.11 -17.53
N GLY A 56 13.57 3.63 -16.75
CA GLY A 56 14.54 4.54 -16.10
C GLY A 56 14.38 4.97 -14.64
N GLY A 57 13.44 4.45 -13.85
CA GLY A 57 13.28 4.77 -12.43
C GLY A 57 13.63 3.59 -11.52
N ALA A 58 14.92 3.27 -11.38
CA ALA A 58 15.35 2.18 -10.50
C ALA A 58 15.00 2.48 -9.03
N VAL A 59 13.91 1.88 -8.53
CA VAL A 59 13.62 1.78 -7.10
C VAL A 59 14.61 0.79 -6.48
N ASP A 60 15.39 1.24 -5.50
CA ASP A 60 16.32 0.40 -4.73
C ASP A 60 15.62 -0.28 -3.54
N ASP A 61 16.27 -1.26 -2.90
CA ASP A 61 15.67 -2.00 -1.77
C ASP A 61 15.38 -1.08 -0.57
N GLY A 62 16.16 -0.01 -0.39
CA GLY A 62 16.02 0.94 0.72
C GLY A 62 14.81 1.87 0.58
N THR A 63 14.36 2.13 -0.65
CA THR A 63 13.27 3.07 -0.95
C THR A 63 11.88 2.44 -0.83
N ILE A 64 11.74 1.12 -0.95
CA ILE A 64 10.45 0.43 -0.79
C ILE A 64 9.82 0.70 0.58
N TYR A 65 10.61 0.62 1.66
CA TYR A 65 10.12 0.90 3.01
C TYR A 65 9.64 2.36 3.13
N VAL A 66 10.38 3.31 2.55
CA VAL A 66 10.02 4.73 2.56
C VAL A 66 8.69 4.96 1.84
N HIS A 67 8.49 4.34 0.67
CA HIS A 67 7.24 4.43 -0.06
C HIS A 67 6.08 3.80 0.71
N VAL A 68 6.25 2.62 1.31
CA VAL A 68 5.23 1.99 2.15
C VAL A 68 4.87 2.85 3.35
N TRP A 69 5.86 3.44 4.03
CA TRP A 69 5.64 4.36 5.13
C TRP A 69 4.85 5.60 4.69
N ARG A 70 5.20 6.22 3.56
CA ARG A 70 4.46 7.36 2.99
C ARG A 70 3.02 7.01 2.65
N ILE A 71 2.79 5.84 2.04
CA ILE A 71 1.43 5.35 1.74
C ILE A 71 0.62 5.26 3.03
N ARG A 72 1.17 4.64 4.08
CA ARG A 72 0.50 4.50 5.38
C ARG A 72 0.10 5.86 5.97
N GLN A 73 0.98 6.86 5.91
CA GLN A 73 0.67 8.21 6.40
C GLN A 73 -0.47 8.85 5.61
N LYS A 74 -0.39 8.80 4.27
CA LYS A 74 -1.39 9.39 3.38
C LYS A 74 -2.77 8.74 3.55
N THR A 75 -2.83 7.41 3.64
CA THR A 75 -4.08 6.69 3.82
C THR A 75 -4.63 6.86 5.24
N ALA A 76 -3.76 6.96 6.25
CA ALA A 76 -4.16 7.21 7.64
C ALA A 76 -4.82 8.59 7.79
N TRP A 77 -4.28 9.63 7.15
CA TRP A 77 -4.92 10.95 7.08
C TRP A 77 -6.27 10.91 6.38
N ALA A 78 -6.45 10.00 5.41
CA ALA A 78 -7.73 9.73 4.76
C ALA A 78 -8.65 8.77 5.56
N GLY A 79 -8.26 8.39 6.79
CA GLY A 79 -9.09 7.60 7.70
C GLY A 79 -9.09 6.09 7.47
N ILE A 80 -8.14 5.57 6.68
CA ILE A 80 -8.00 4.12 6.45
C ILE A 80 -6.57 3.64 6.73
N ARG A 81 -6.47 2.44 7.30
CA ARG A 81 -5.23 1.66 7.26
C ARG A 81 -5.30 0.75 6.04
N LEU A 82 -4.23 0.68 5.25
CA LEU A 82 -4.23 -0.06 3.99
C LEU A 82 -3.16 -1.16 3.89
N ILE A 83 -2.01 -1.00 4.55
CA ILE A 83 -0.86 -1.91 4.39
C ILE A 83 -0.35 -2.38 5.75
N CYS A 84 -0.25 -3.69 5.93
CA CYS A 84 0.40 -4.32 7.07
C CYS A 84 1.77 -4.89 6.67
N GLU A 85 2.69 -4.94 7.63
CA GLU A 85 4.01 -5.53 7.46
C GLU A 85 4.07 -6.81 8.27
N TYR A 86 4.50 -7.87 7.61
CA TYR A 86 4.67 -9.21 8.14
C TYR A 86 6.15 -9.57 8.06
N THR A 87 6.56 -10.61 8.79
CA THR A 87 7.94 -11.11 8.76
C THR A 87 8.44 -11.42 7.34
N ARG A 88 7.52 -11.76 6.41
CA ARG A 88 7.83 -12.13 5.02
C ARG A 88 7.64 -11.00 4.01
N GLY A 89 7.13 -9.83 4.40
CA GLY A 89 6.87 -8.73 3.47
C GLY A 89 5.64 -7.89 3.79
N TYR A 90 5.04 -7.29 2.77
CA TYR A 90 3.90 -6.38 2.90
C TYR A 90 2.65 -7.02 2.33
N ALA A 91 1.51 -6.84 2.97
CA ALA A 91 0.22 -7.25 2.43
C ALA A 91 -0.81 -6.14 2.60
N LEU A 92 -1.86 -6.23 1.79
CA LEU A 92 -3.04 -5.40 1.93
C LEU A 92 -3.76 -5.75 3.24
N ASP A 93 -4.06 -4.73 4.05
CA ASP A 93 -4.78 -4.82 5.32
C ASP A 93 -5.65 -3.57 5.41
N TYR A 94 -6.80 -3.64 4.73
CA TYR A 94 -7.81 -2.58 4.77
C TYR A 94 -8.55 -2.60 6.09
N ARG A 95 -8.53 -1.46 6.79
CA ARG A 95 -9.40 -1.19 7.93
C ARG A 95 -9.88 0.25 7.88
N ALA A 96 -11.19 0.43 7.78
CA ALA A 96 -11.84 1.72 7.99
C ALA A 96 -12.04 1.97 9.49
N GLY A 97 -11.66 3.14 9.97
CA GLY A 97 -11.91 3.50 11.37
C GLY A 97 -11.16 4.76 11.79
N ARG A 98 -11.85 5.63 12.54
CA ARG A 98 -11.28 6.83 13.15
C ARG A 98 -9.97 6.46 13.85
N SER A 99 -8.89 7.13 13.47
CA SER A 99 -7.55 6.96 14.01
C SER A 99 -7.57 6.88 15.55
N GLY A 100 -7.44 5.68 16.09
CA GLY A 100 -6.96 5.48 17.47
C GLY A 100 -5.47 5.82 17.63
N TRP A 101 -4.82 6.29 16.57
CA TRP A 101 -3.38 6.61 16.53
C TRP A 101 -3.05 8.05 16.95
N LEU A 102 -4.04 8.84 17.39
CA LEU A 102 -3.89 10.23 17.85
C LEU A 102 -4.08 10.39 19.38
N LYS A 103 -3.87 9.32 20.17
CA LYS A 103 -3.99 9.37 21.65
C LYS A 103 -2.75 8.96 22.44
N THR A 104 -1.57 8.95 21.83
CA THR A 104 -0.31 8.86 22.58
C THR A 104 0.73 9.79 21.97
N ALA A 105 0.62 11.06 22.33
CA ALA A 105 1.74 11.99 22.48
C ALA A 105 1.41 12.92 23.65
#